data_AF-A0A838WEY6-F1
#
_entry.id   AF-A0A838WEY6-F1
#
_cell.length_a   1.000
_cell.length_b   1.000
_cell.length_c   1.000
_cell.angle_alpha   90.00
_cell.angle_beta   90.00
_cell.angle_gamma   90.00
#
_symmetry.space_group_name_H-M   'P 1'
#
loop_
_entity.id
_entity.type
_entity.pdbx_description
1 polymer ?
#
loop_
_entity_poly.entity_id
_entity_poly.type
_entity_poly.pdbx_seq_one_letter_code
_entity_poly.pdbx_strand_id
1 'polypeptide(L)'
;MVDRRSWIRSLYLYLAALFGLVLLSIGGVRLLDMGLRAWIFTEADSERRIYAFQPPMPPPTERLERLTGREDLSEEERAMVRQWLEEYRSWRERSAGIDPVTAERHRTAASSLAMILLGLPLYLYHWRLIRAEARRET
;
A
#
# COMPACT_ATOMS: atom_id res chain seq x y z
N MET A 1 -35.94 -6.88 -38.67
CA MET A 1 -36.32 -6.13 -37.45
C MET A 1 -35.57 -6.74 -36.29
N VAL A 2 -34.57 -6.04 -35.72
CA VAL A 2 -33.89 -6.52 -34.51
C VAL A 2 -34.91 -6.52 -33.38
N ASP A 3 -35.15 -7.70 -32.81
CA ASP A 3 -36.13 -7.85 -31.74
C ASP A 3 -35.73 -7.01 -30.52
N ARG A 4 -36.65 -6.18 -30.00
CA ARG A 4 -36.34 -5.21 -28.93
C ARG A 4 -35.80 -5.89 -27.67
N ARG A 5 -36.12 -7.17 -27.47
CA ARG A 5 -35.60 -7.96 -26.35
C ARG A 5 -34.12 -8.36 -26.53
N SER A 6 -33.67 -8.53 -27.76
CA SER A 6 -32.33 -9.01 -28.10
C SER A 6 -31.24 -7.95 -27.91
N TRP A 7 -31.52 -6.68 -28.27
CA TRP A 7 -30.54 -5.60 -28.09
C TRP A 7 -30.37 -5.20 -26.62
N ILE A 8 -31.45 -5.19 -25.82
CA ILE A 8 -31.38 -4.91 -24.37
C ILE A 8 -30.51 -5.95 -23.67
N ARG A 9 -30.70 -7.24 -23.98
CA ARG A 9 -29.85 -8.31 -23.45
C ARG A 9 -28.40 -8.13 -23.85
N SER A 10 -28.14 -7.79 -25.11
CA SER A 10 -26.77 -7.58 -25.60
C SER A 10 -26.10 -6.40 -24.91
N LEU A 11 -26.80 -5.27 -24.77
CA LEU A 11 -26.32 -4.11 -24.03
C LEU A 11 -26.01 -4.44 -22.57
N TYR A 12 -26.92 -5.16 -21.89
CA TYR A 12 -26.70 -5.63 -20.52
C TYR A 12 -25.42 -6.48 -20.41
N LEU A 13 -25.21 -7.43 -21.32
CA LEU A 13 -24.03 -8.29 -21.31
C LEU A 13 -22.73 -7.50 -21.52
N TYR A 14 -22.71 -6.52 -22.43
CA TYR A 14 -21.54 -5.66 -22.62
C TYR A 14 -21.25 -4.80 -21.39
N LEU A 15 -22.28 -4.24 -20.74
CA LEU A 15 -22.11 -3.47 -19.50
C LEU A 15 -21.60 -4.35 -18.36
N ALA A 16 -22.15 -5.56 -18.21
CA ALA A 16 -21.69 -6.52 -17.21
C ALA A 16 -20.22 -6.93 -17.45
N ALA A 17 -19.86 -7.20 -18.71
CA ALA A 17 -18.48 -7.52 -19.08
C ALA A 17 -17.53 -6.35 -18.83
N LEU A 18 -17.94 -5.12 -19.15
CA LEU A 18 -17.16 -3.91 -18.87
C LEU A 18 -16.94 -3.74 -17.37
N PHE A 19 -17.98 -3.88 -16.55
CA PHE A 19 -17.87 -3.83 -15.09
C PHE A 19 -16.95 -4.92 -14.55
N GLY A 20 -17.10 -6.15 -15.03
CA GLY A 20 -16.23 -7.27 -14.68
C GLY A 20 -14.76 -6.99 -15.01
N LEU A 21 -14.49 -6.43 -16.19
CA LEU A 21 -13.15 -6.07 -16.63
C LEU A 21 -12.53 -4.96 -15.75
N VAL A 22 -13.33 -3.96 -15.36
CA VAL A 22 -12.89 -2.90 -14.44
C VAL A 22 -12.52 -3.48 -13.07
N LEU A 23 -13.39 -4.32 -12.49
CA LEU A 23 -13.12 -4.97 -11.20
C LEU A 23 -11.88 -5.86 -11.26
N LEU A 24 -11.74 -6.65 -12.32
CA LEU A 24 -10.57 -7.50 -12.54
C LEU A 24 -9.30 -6.67 -12.68
N SER A 25 -9.36 -5.56 -13.40
CA SER A 25 -8.22 -4.66 -13.58
C SER A 25 -7.78 -4.04 -12.25
N ILE A 26 -8.73 -3.53 -11.45
CA ILE A 26 -8.45 -2.97 -10.13
C ILE A 26 -7.84 -4.03 -9.20
N GLY A 27 -8.42 -5.23 -9.17
CA GLY A 27 -7.89 -6.34 -8.38
C GLY A 27 -6.49 -6.76 -8.82
N GLY A 28 -6.26 -6.85 -10.13
CA GLY A 28 -4.97 -7.19 -10.72
C GLY A 28 -3.87 -6.19 -10.37
N VAL A 29 -4.14 -4.89 -10.47
CA VAL A 29 -3.18 -3.85 -10.07
C VAL A 29 -2.84 -3.97 -8.59
N ARG A 30 -3.84 -4.17 -7.72
CA ARG A 30 -3.60 -4.31 -6.27
C ARG A 30 -2.74 -5.52 -5.94
N LEU A 31 -2.95 -6.65 -6.60
CA LEU A 31 -2.14 -7.85 -6.41
C LEU A 31 -0.70 -7.66 -6.90
N LEU A 32 -0.52 -7.03 -8.06
CA LEU A 32 0.81 -6.71 -8.58
C LEU A 32 1.54 -5.72 -7.68
N ASP A 33 0.88 -4.65 -7.22
CA ASP A 33 1.44 -3.66 -6.29
C ASP A 33 1.88 -4.33 -4.99
N MET A 34 1.01 -5.16 -4.40
CA MET A 34 1.34 -5.94 -3.21
C MET A 34 2.58 -6.82 -3.45
N GLY A 35 2.64 -7.53 -4.57
CA GLY A 35 3.77 -8.41 -4.87
C GLY A 35 5.07 -7.65 -5.10
N LEU A 36 5.00 -6.53 -5.83
CA LEU A 36 6.14 -5.65 -6.02
C LEU A 36 6.69 -5.15 -4.68
N ARG A 37 5.83 -4.73 -3.74
CA ARG A 37 6.26 -4.30 -2.39
C ARG A 37 6.81 -5.45 -1.53
N ALA A 38 6.22 -6.63 -1.64
CA ALA A 38 6.61 -7.78 -0.83
C ALA A 38 7.97 -8.36 -1.24
N TRP A 39 8.29 -8.39 -2.54
CA TRP A 39 9.45 -9.12 -3.05
C TRP A 39 10.51 -8.27 -3.76
N ILE A 40 10.16 -7.09 -4.28
CA ILE A 40 11.10 -6.23 -5.03
C ILE A 40 11.41 -4.95 -4.26
N PHE A 41 10.39 -4.27 -3.74
CA PHE A 41 10.49 -3.02 -3.01
C PHE A 41 10.21 -3.23 -1.51
N THR A 42 11.02 -4.06 -0.85
CA THR A 42 10.81 -4.48 0.56
C THR A 42 10.75 -3.33 1.57
N GLU A 43 11.36 -2.19 1.22
CA GLU A 43 11.32 -0.94 2.01
C GLU A 43 10.04 -0.10 1.83
N ALA A 44 9.15 -0.43 0.88
CA ALA A 44 7.95 0.36 0.61
C ALA A 44 7.04 0.57 1.84
N ASP A 45 7.09 -0.39 2.76
CA ASP A 45 6.27 -0.39 3.98
C ASP A 45 7.13 -0.34 5.27
N SER A 46 8.44 -0.09 5.19
CA SER A 46 9.31 -0.07 6.38
C SER A 46 8.93 1.03 7.36
N GLU A 47 8.67 2.22 6.84
CA GLU A 47 8.14 3.37 7.58
C GLU A 47 6.83 3.01 8.33
N ARG A 48 5.83 2.48 7.62
CA ARG A 48 4.55 2.07 8.21
C ARG A 48 4.72 1.01 9.29
N ARG A 49 5.60 0.01 9.06
CA ARG A 49 5.87 -1.04 10.04
C ARG A 49 6.40 -0.45 11.33
N ILE A 50 7.37 0.45 11.28
CA ILE A 50 8.00 0.97 12.50
C ILE A 50 7.11 1.96 13.24
N TYR A 51 6.30 2.76 12.53
CA TYR A 51 5.30 3.62 13.19
C TYR A 51 4.12 2.83 13.78
N ALA A 52 3.76 1.67 13.21
CA ALA A 52 2.72 0.80 13.79
C ALA A 52 3.09 0.23 15.17
N PHE A 53 4.39 0.11 15.47
CA PHE A 53 4.92 -0.32 16.76
C PHE A 53 5.49 0.84 17.58
N GLN A 54 5.05 2.07 17.31
CA GLN A 54 5.50 3.23 18.08
C GLN A 54 4.98 3.15 19.52
N PRO A 55 5.87 3.12 20.54
CA PRO A 55 5.44 3.21 21.92
C PRO A 55 4.80 4.59 22.18
N PRO A 56 3.89 4.71 23.15
CA PRO A 56 3.24 5.98 23.48
C PRO A 56 4.29 7.06 23.73
N MET A 57 4.13 8.20 23.05
CA MET A 57 5.14 9.25 23.03
C MET A 57 5.25 9.88 24.42
N PRO A 58 6.46 9.96 24.99
CA PRO A 58 6.63 10.50 26.32
C PRO A 58 6.57 12.03 26.35
N PRO A 59 6.36 12.65 27.52
CA PRO A 59 6.88 14.00 27.75
C PRO A 59 8.42 14.03 27.54
N PRO A 60 9.05 15.20 27.29
CA PRO A 60 10.47 15.29 26.93
C PRO A 60 11.38 14.39 27.78
N THR A 61 12.22 13.56 27.14
CA THR A 61 12.93 12.42 27.76
C THR A 61 13.78 12.76 28.99
N GLU A 62 14.31 13.98 29.06
CA GLU A 62 15.03 14.51 30.23
C GLU A 62 14.20 14.52 31.51
N ARG A 63 12.87 14.52 31.39
CA ARG A 63 11.93 14.48 32.51
C ARG A 63 11.72 13.07 33.03
N LEU A 64 11.85 12.03 32.19
CA LEU A 64 11.60 10.63 32.53
C LEU A 64 12.78 9.93 33.19
N GLU A 65 14.01 10.24 32.81
CA GLU A 65 15.20 9.75 33.52
C GLU A 65 15.26 10.30 34.96
N ARG A 66 14.62 11.46 35.21
CA ARG A 66 14.45 12.00 36.56
C ARG A 66 13.34 11.30 37.33
N LEU A 67 12.34 10.70 36.66
CA LEU A 67 11.25 9.96 37.31
C LEU A 67 11.76 8.66 37.94
N THR A 68 12.72 7.97 37.31
CA THR A 68 13.30 6.72 37.84
C THR A 68 14.01 6.90 39.18
N GLY A 69 14.49 8.11 39.49
CA GLY A 69 15.13 8.46 40.76
C GLY A 69 14.20 9.03 41.83
N ARG A 70 12.89 9.15 41.58
CA ARG A 70 11.97 9.69 42.59
C ARG A 70 11.58 8.64 43.62
N GLU A 71 11.58 9.05 44.88
CA GLU A 71 11.22 8.18 46.02
C GLU A 71 9.72 7.90 46.12
N ASP A 72 8.87 8.70 45.45
CA ASP A 72 7.41 8.61 45.51
C ASP A 72 6.80 7.52 44.62
N LEU A 73 7.61 6.82 43.82
CA LEU A 73 7.14 5.72 42.97
C LEU A 73 7.25 4.37 43.67
N SER A 74 6.24 3.51 43.49
CA SER A 74 6.34 2.11 43.87
C SER A 74 7.41 1.39 43.03
N GLU A 75 7.90 0.23 43.50
CA GLU A 75 8.85 -0.58 42.72
C GLU A 75 8.26 -1.04 41.37
N GLU A 76 6.95 -1.31 41.34
CA GLU A 76 6.23 -1.67 40.11
C GLU A 76 6.20 -0.51 39.11
N GLU A 77 5.93 0.71 39.58
CA GLU A 77 5.95 1.91 38.73
C GLU A 77 7.35 2.18 38.17
N ARG A 78 8.40 2.02 38.99
CA ARG A 78 9.80 2.14 38.53
C ARG A 78 10.15 1.08 37.49
N ALA A 79 9.66 -0.15 37.66
CA ALA A 79 9.85 -1.22 36.68
C ALA A 79 9.18 -0.90 35.34
N MET A 80 7.94 -0.40 35.35
CA MET A 80 7.24 0.04 34.15
C MET A 80 7.97 1.16 33.41
N VAL A 81 8.47 2.17 34.14
CA VAL A 81 9.22 3.28 33.54
C VAL A 81 10.52 2.78 32.89
N ARG A 82 11.24 1.86 33.54
CA ARG A 82 12.48 1.26 32.98
C ARG A 82 12.18 0.47 31.71
N GLN A 83 11.14 -0.36 31.72
CA GLN A 83 10.74 -1.13 30.54
C GLN A 83 10.37 -0.21 29.38
N TRP A 84 9.56 0.81 29.64
CA TRP A 84 9.14 1.75 28.62
C TRP A 84 10.33 2.54 28.02
N LEU A 85 11.31 2.95 28.85
CA LEU A 85 12.53 3.62 28.38
C LEU A 85 13.35 2.72 27.43
N GLU A 86 13.44 1.44 27.74
CA GLU A 86 14.14 0.45 26.91
C GLU A 86 13.43 0.25 25.56
N GLU A 87 12.10 0.06 25.60
CA GLU A 87 11.27 -0.04 24.39
C GLU A 87 11.38 1.21 23.51
N TYR A 88 11.37 2.39 24.12
CA TYR A 88 11.52 3.66 23.42
C TYR A 88 12.90 3.83 22.78
N ARG A 89 13.98 3.47 23.48
CA ARG A 89 15.35 3.47 22.91
C ARG A 89 15.44 2.51 21.73
N SER A 90 14.99 1.28 21.91
CA SER A 90 14.95 0.24 20.87
C SER A 90 14.11 0.67 19.65
N TRP A 91 12.98 1.35 19.86
CA TRP A 91 12.16 1.90 18.77
C TRP A 91 12.87 3.05 18.05
N ARG A 92 13.53 3.96 18.79
CA ARG A 92 14.25 5.10 18.23
C ARG A 92 15.41 4.65 17.36
N GLU A 93 16.20 3.69 17.83
CA GLU A 93 17.33 3.12 17.09
C GLU A 93 16.86 2.46 15.79
N ARG A 94 15.79 1.65 15.85
CA ARG A 94 15.19 1.04 14.64
C ARG A 94 14.64 2.10 13.69
N SER A 95 14.00 3.14 14.21
CA SER A 95 13.45 4.25 13.41
C SER A 95 14.52 5.08 12.71
N ALA A 96 15.69 5.26 13.34
CA ALA A 96 16.78 6.07 12.79
C ALA A 96 17.38 5.49 11.50
N GLY A 97 17.23 4.18 11.28
CA GLY A 97 17.66 3.52 10.05
C GLY A 97 16.68 3.63 8.88
N ILE A 98 15.49 4.21 9.07
CA ILE A 98 14.49 4.35 8.01
C ILE A 98 14.67 5.68 7.29
N ASP A 99 14.77 5.61 5.97
CA ASP A 99 14.58 6.76 5.10
C ASP A 99 13.11 6.81 4.62
N PRO A 100 12.28 7.73 5.16
CA PRO A 100 10.87 7.85 4.77
C PRO A 100 10.70 8.24 3.30
N VAL A 101 11.66 8.98 2.72
CA VAL A 101 11.62 9.38 1.31
C VAL A 101 11.81 8.15 0.42
N THR A 102 12.74 7.27 0.77
CA THR A 102 12.97 6.03 0.04
C THR A 102 11.77 5.09 0.15
N ALA A 103 11.17 4.94 1.34
CA ALA A 103 9.97 4.14 1.54
C ALA A 103 8.80 4.63 0.66
N GLU A 104 8.56 5.94 0.60
CA GLU A 104 7.51 6.53 -0.24
C GLU A 104 7.79 6.36 -1.74
N ARG A 105 9.05 6.52 -2.16
CA ARG A 105 9.45 6.29 -3.56
C ARG A 105 9.23 4.84 -3.97
N HIS A 106 9.59 3.89 -3.12
CA HIS A 106 9.37 2.47 -3.34
C HIS A 106 7.89 2.12 -3.46
N ARG A 107 7.05 2.69 -2.59
CA ARG A 107 5.59 2.56 -2.61
C ARG A 107 4.98 3.08 -3.91
N THR A 108 5.39 4.28 -4.30
CA THR A 108 4.96 4.94 -5.54
C THR A 108 5.40 4.16 -6.77
N ALA A 109 6.65 3.69 -6.79
CA ALA A 109 7.20 2.89 -7.88
C ALA A 109 6.43 1.57 -8.03
N ALA A 110 6.19 0.85 -6.94
CA ALA A 110 5.41 -0.39 -6.95
C ALA A 110 4.01 -0.17 -7.55
N SER A 111 3.29 0.86 -7.09
CA SER A 111 1.94 1.14 -7.56
C SER A 111 1.91 1.55 -9.04
N SER A 112 2.85 2.39 -9.45
CA SER A 112 2.96 2.85 -10.84
C SER A 112 3.33 1.71 -11.78
N LEU A 113 4.28 0.86 -11.38
CA LEU A 113 4.67 -0.32 -12.16
C LEU A 113 3.53 -1.33 -12.27
N ALA A 114 2.77 -1.56 -11.20
CA ALA A 114 1.59 -2.42 -11.26
C ALA A 114 0.56 -1.93 -12.28
N MET A 115 0.29 -0.62 -12.30
CA MET A 115 -0.60 0.01 -13.29
C MET A 115 -0.08 -0.15 -14.73
N ILE A 116 1.22 0.07 -14.95
CA ILE A 116 1.83 -0.07 -16.28
C ILE A 116 1.81 -1.53 -16.74
N LEU A 117 2.24 -2.46 -15.89
CA LEU A 117 2.34 -3.87 -16.22
C LEU A 117 0.98 -4.48 -16.58
N LEU A 118 -0.12 -4.02 -15.97
CA LEU A 118 -1.45 -4.48 -16.33
C LEU A 118 -2.09 -3.65 -17.46
N GLY A 119 -1.97 -2.33 -17.39
CA GLY A 119 -2.62 -1.41 -18.31
C GLY A 119 -2.02 -1.40 -19.71
N LEU A 120 -0.70 -1.55 -19.84
CA LEU A 120 -0.03 -1.52 -21.14
C LEU A 120 -0.45 -2.72 -22.02
N PRO A 121 -0.43 -3.98 -21.56
CA PRO A 121 -0.95 -5.10 -22.36
C PRO A 121 -2.43 -4.93 -22.74
N LEU A 122 -3.26 -4.46 -21.80
CA LEU A 122 -4.68 -4.20 -22.04
C LEU A 122 -4.88 -3.16 -23.15
N TYR A 123 -4.18 -2.04 -23.06
CA TYR A 123 -4.19 -0.96 -24.06
C TYR A 123 -3.74 -1.46 -25.43
N LEU A 124 -2.59 -2.15 -25.48
CA LEU A 124 -2.04 -2.66 -26.74
C LEU A 124 -2.96 -3.67 -27.41
N TYR A 125 -3.65 -4.51 -26.63
CA TYR A 125 -4.65 -5.44 -27.16
C TYR A 125 -5.80 -4.68 -27.83
N HIS A 126 -6.39 -3.69 -27.16
CA HIS A 126 -7.51 -2.92 -27.69
C HIS A 126 -7.09 -2.11 -28.93
N TRP A 127 -5.91 -1.48 -28.88
CA TRP A 127 -5.36 -0.73 -30.01
C TRP A 127 -5.18 -1.59 -31.26
N ARG A 128 -4.65 -2.81 -31.10
CA ARG A 128 -4.46 -3.74 -32.21
C ARG A 128 -5.78 -4.19 -32.81
N LEU A 129 -6.80 -4.44 -31.98
CA LEU A 129 -8.13 -4.83 -32.45
C LEU A 129 -8.79 -3.72 -33.28
N ILE A 130 -8.80 -2.49 -32.76
CA ILE A 130 -9.34 -1.32 -33.48
C ILE A 130 -8.66 -1.14 -34.83
N ARG A 131 -7.32 -1.27 -34.86
CA ARG A 131 -6.56 -1.17 -36.11
C ARG A 131 -6.87 -2.30 -37.09
N ALA A 132 -7.19 -3.50 -36.60
CA ALA A 132 -7.56 -4.63 -37.45
C ALA A 132 -8.97 -4.45 -38.04
N GLU A 133 -9.92 -3.92 -37.27
CA GLU A 133 -11.27 -3.60 -37.72
C GLU A 133 -11.26 -2.47 -38.76
N ALA A 134 -10.56 -1.37 -38.48
CA ALA A 134 -10.44 -0.24 -39.40
C ALA A 134 -9.87 -0.63 -40.78
N ARG A 135 -8.99 -1.64 -40.83
CA ARG A 135 -8.44 -2.17 -42.09
C ARG A 135 -9.39 -3.07 -42.86
N ARG A 136 -10.42 -3.63 -42.23
CA ARG A 136 -11.41 -4.51 -42.88
C ARG A 136 -12.54 -3.71 -43.54
N GLU A 137 -12.73 -2.47 -43.11
CA GLU A 137 -13.74 -1.55 -43.62
C GLU A 137 -13.24 -0.69 -44.79
N THR A 138 -11.92 -0.66 -45.03
CA THR A 138 -11.25 -0.06 -46.20
C THR A 138 -10.86 -1.10 -47.23
#